data_AF-A0AA95G710-F1
#
_entry.id   AF-A0AA95G710-F1
#
_cell.length_a   1.000
_cell.length_b   1.000
_cell.length_c   1.000
_cell.angle_alpha   90.00
_cell.angle_beta   90.00
_cell.angle_gamma   90.00
#
_symmetry.space_group_name_H-M   'P 1'
#
loop_
_entity.id
_entity.type
_entity.pdbx_description
1 polymer ?
#
loop_
_entity_poly.entity_id
_entity_poly.type
_entity_poly.pdbx_seq_one_letter_code
_entity_poly.pdbx_strand_id
1 'polypeptide(L)'
;MKMQHNSSDIDLIELFLFLKTKIASIILFVIFSLILSFTFLFITKDKVIIKYQLNMINNSPSMIINCGDDFYCKANAIQSIINNKSKSITSNIDEKAQKINLSWSGDVRDKPVLIAEVNTIHRAIDDWYTQDYQNYKSIVNNQSNNYINGSEIYAKIALLTNSNTAGENKFISISNETVSKSYKPALFMTLSLILSVLFSSAYHITKRSVLEYKNKFNRSFDNL
;
A
#
# COMPACT_ATOMS: atom_id res chain seq x y z
N MET A 1 28.41 -54.96 14.44
CA MET A 1 27.30 -54.22 15.06
C MET A 1 26.65 -53.37 13.96
N LYS A 2 25.56 -53.84 13.36
CA LYS A 2 24.88 -53.11 12.27
C LYS A 2 24.10 -51.95 12.89
N MET A 3 24.51 -50.72 12.62
CA MET A 3 23.68 -49.55 12.90
C MET A 3 22.43 -49.63 12.01
N GLN A 4 21.27 -49.89 12.62
CA GLN A 4 19.98 -49.70 11.97
C GLN A 4 19.80 -48.19 11.75
N HIS A 5 19.96 -47.78 10.50
CA HIS A 5 19.59 -46.45 10.06
C HIS A 5 18.05 -46.41 9.98
N ASN A 6 17.39 -46.03 11.08
CA ASN A 6 15.98 -45.66 11.04
C ASN A 6 15.89 -44.36 10.23
N SER A 7 15.65 -44.44 8.91
CA SER A 7 15.09 -43.27 8.24
C SER A 7 13.67 -43.13 8.77
N SER A 8 13.49 -42.15 9.64
CA SER A 8 12.18 -41.66 10.04
C SER A 8 11.60 -40.84 8.89
N ASP A 9 11.40 -41.48 7.74
CA ASP A 9 10.76 -40.84 6.60
C ASP A 9 9.28 -40.65 6.95
N ILE A 10 8.82 -39.39 6.89
CA ILE A 10 7.40 -39.08 7.02
C ILE A 10 6.69 -39.72 5.84
N ASP A 11 5.96 -40.81 6.10
CA ASP A 11 5.14 -41.45 5.07
C ASP A 11 3.90 -40.57 4.79
N LEU A 12 4.02 -39.74 3.76
CA LEU A 12 2.96 -38.85 3.28
C LEU A 12 1.71 -39.65 2.85
N ILE A 13 1.85 -40.89 2.41
CA ILE A 13 0.72 -41.75 2.01
C ILE A 13 -0.02 -42.21 3.25
N GLU A 14 0.70 -42.69 4.28
CA GLU A 14 0.09 -43.05 5.57
C GLU A 14 -0.60 -41.84 6.21
N LEU A 15 0.04 -40.67 6.18
CA LEU A 15 -0.51 -39.42 6.69
C LEU A 15 -1.81 -39.03 5.97
N PHE A 16 -1.82 -39.14 4.65
CA PHE A 16 -2.99 -38.84 3.84
C PHE A 16 -4.15 -39.80 4.12
N LEU A 17 -3.88 -41.10 4.23
CA LEU A 17 -4.88 -42.11 4.59
C LEU A 17 -5.43 -41.85 6.00
N PHE A 18 -4.56 -41.48 6.95
CA PHE A 18 -4.98 -41.09 8.30
C PHE A 18 -5.91 -39.88 8.26
N LEU A 19 -5.54 -38.80 7.57
CA LEU A 19 -6.37 -37.59 7.47
C LEU A 19 -7.69 -37.87 6.75
N LYS A 20 -7.72 -38.77 5.76
CA LYS A 20 -8.96 -39.22 5.10
C LYS A 20 -9.97 -39.79 6.11
N THR A 21 -9.51 -40.52 7.14
CA THR A 21 -10.42 -41.02 8.19
C THR A 21 -11.00 -39.91 9.07
N LYS A 22 -10.41 -38.71 9.05
CA LYS A 22 -10.82 -37.54 9.83
C LYS A 22 -11.61 -36.51 9.00
N ILE A 23 -12.03 -36.87 7.79
CA ILE A 23 -12.72 -35.97 6.85
C ILE A 23 -13.92 -35.24 7.46
N ALA A 24 -14.74 -35.91 8.27
CA ALA A 24 -15.90 -35.29 8.92
C ALA A 24 -15.50 -34.17 9.89
N SER A 25 -14.42 -34.37 10.65
CA SER A 25 -13.88 -33.33 11.53
C SER A 25 -13.25 -32.20 10.72
N ILE A 26 -12.53 -32.50 9.64
CA ILE A 26 -11.96 -31.48 8.74
C ILE A 26 -13.09 -30.61 8.13
N ILE A 27 -14.17 -31.23 7.68
CA ILE A 27 -15.35 -30.52 7.15
C ILE A 27 -15.94 -29.58 8.22
N LEU A 28 -16.02 -30.01 9.49
CA LEU A 28 -16.51 -29.15 10.57
C LEU A 28 -15.63 -27.89 10.76
N PHE A 29 -14.29 -28.05 10.73
CA PHE A 29 -13.37 -26.92 10.78
C PHE A 29 -13.55 -25.96 9.60
N VAL A 30 -13.77 -26.51 8.41
CA VAL A 30 -14.04 -25.74 7.19
C VAL A 30 -15.33 -24.92 7.34
N ILE A 31 -16.43 -25.53 7.79
CA ILE A 31 -17.71 -24.83 8.00
C ILE A 31 -17.56 -23.69 9.00
N PHE A 32 -16.91 -23.94 10.14
CA PHE A 32 -16.68 -22.92 11.15
C PHE A 32 -15.83 -21.76 10.62
N SER A 33 -14.77 -22.06 9.88
CA SER A 33 -13.90 -21.06 9.25
C SER A 33 -14.66 -20.21 8.22
N LEU A 34 -15.55 -20.82 7.43
CA LEU A 34 -16.39 -20.10 6.47
C LEU A 34 -17.35 -19.13 7.16
N ILE A 35 -17.98 -19.51 8.28
CA ILE A 35 -18.88 -18.63 9.06
C ILE A 35 -18.11 -17.43 9.60
N LEU A 36 -16.94 -17.66 10.19
CA LEU A 36 -16.05 -16.59 10.68
C LEU A 36 -15.65 -15.64 9.55
N SER A 37 -15.23 -16.19 8.42
CA SER A 37 -14.81 -15.41 7.27
C SER A 37 -15.94 -14.59 6.66
N PHE A 38 -17.14 -15.16 6.58
CA PHE A 38 -18.32 -14.44 6.13
C PHE A 38 -18.66 -13.29 7.07
N THR A 39 -18.64 -13.52 8.38
CA THR A 39 -18.89 -12.49 9.41
C THR A 39 -17.86 -11.36 9.31
N PHE A 40 -16.57 -11.70 9.15
CA PHE A 40 -15.51 -10.72 8.94
C PHE A 40 -15.73 -9.87 7.69
N LEU A 41 -16.06 -10.49 6.56
CA LEU A 41 -16.36 -9.78 5.32
C LEU A 41 -17.61 -8.90 5.43
N PHE A 42 -18.60 -9.33 6.21
CA PHE A 42 -19.80 -8.54 6.47
C PHE A 42 -19.49 -7.28 7.28
N ILE A 43 -18.68 -7.40 8.35
CA ILE A 43 -18.25 -6.26 9.18
C ILE A 43 -17.36 -5.30 8.38
N THR A 44 -16.51 -5.83 7.51
CA THR A 44 -15.54 -5.02 6.73
C THR A 44 -16.07 -4.59 5.36
N LYS A 45 -17.37 -4.80 5.07
CA LYS A 45 -17.97 -4.52 3.75
C LYS A 45 -17.79 -3.07 3.29
N ASP A 46 -17.77 -2.15 4.25
CA ASP A 46 -17.71 -0.70 4.04
C ASP A 46 -16.26 -0.19 4.01
N LYS A 47 -15.26 -1.07 4.25
CA LYS A 47 -13.85 -0.71 4.17
C LYS A 47 -13.39 -0.69 2.71
N VAL A 48 -12.91 0.47 2.28
CA VAL A 48 -12.49 0.74 0.91
C VAL A 48 -11.06 1.28 0.87
N ILE A 49 -10.41 1.07 -0.26
CA ILE A 49 -9.17 1.73 -0.66
C ILE A 49 -9.53 2.70 -1.78
N ILE A 50 -9.24 3.97 -1.56
CA ILE A 50 -9.48 5.06 -2.50
C ILE A 50 -8.14 5.56 -3.00
N LYS A 51 -8.01 5.68 -4.32
CA LYS A 51 -6.79 6.15 -4.98
C LYS A 51 -7.06 7.39 -5.83
N TYR A 52 -6.10 8.30 -5.83
CA TYR A 52 -6.03 9.44 -6.74
C TYR A 52 -4.66 9.46 -7.43
N GLN A 53 -4.59 10.04 -8.61
CA GLN A 53 -3.33 10.31 -9.31
C GLN A 53 -3.13 11.82 -9.40
N LEU A 54 -1.99 12.29 -8.92
CA LEU A 54 -1.56 13.67 -9.10
C LEU A 54 -0.57 13.74 -10.26
N ASN A 55 -0.89 14.57 -11.25
CA ASN A 55 -0.02 14.88 -12.37
C ASN A 55 0.43 16.34 -12.27
N MET A 56 1.72 16.58 -12.45
CA MET A 56 2.27 17.92 -12.62
C MET A 56 1.98 18.38 -14.05
N ILE A 57 1.34 19.54 -14.20
CA ILE A 57 1.07 20.14 -15.51
C ILE A 57 2.22 21.09 -15.86
N ASN A 58 2.66 21.89 -14.87
CA ASN A 58 3.71 22.87 -15.03
C ASN A 58 4.81 22.68 -13.97
N ASN A 59 6.02 23.15 -14.29
CA ASN A 59 7.14 23.20 -13.35
C ASN A 59 7.16 24.54 -12.62
N SER A 60 7.52 24.53 -11.34
CA SER A 60 7.81 25.76 -10.60
C SER A 60 9.23 26.25 -10.95
N PRO A 61 9.53 27.55 -10.81
CA PRO A 61 10.90 28.06 -10.97
C PRO A 61 11.94 27.30 -10.12
N SER A 62 11.66 27.07 -8.83
CA SER A 62 12.55 26.28 -7.96
C SER A 62 12.77 24.86 -8.45
N MET A 63 11.75 24.21 -9.01
CA MET A 63 11.89 22.88 -9.60
C MET A 63 12.82 22.88 -10.81
N ILE A 64 12.74 23.90 -11.67
CA ILE A 64 13.61 24.01 -12.84
C ILE A 64 15.06 24.21 -12.42
N ILE A 65 15.31 25.04 -11.41
CA ILE A 65 16.66 25.35 -10.92
C ILE A 65 17.27 24.16 -10.22
N ASN A 66 16.54 23.54 -9.29
CA ASN A 66 17.11 22.54 -8.38
C ASN A 66 17.06 21.12 -8.96
N CYS A 67 16.05 20.82 -9.79
CA CYS A 67 15.83 19.47 -10.30
C CYS A 67 16.04 19.35 -11.81
N GLY A 68 16.08 20.45 -12.57
CA GLY A 68 16.18 20.40 -14.03
C GLY A 68 15.05 19.57 -14.64
N ASP A 69 15.40 18.44 -15.27
CA ASP A 69 14.46 17.51 -15.90
C ASP A 69 14.17 16.25 -15.06
N ASP A 70 14.79 16.09 -13.89
CA ASP A 70 14.58 14.93 -13.02
C ASP A 70 13.17 14.96 -12.41
N PHE A 71 12.32 14.02 -12.87
CA PHE A 71 10.96 13.85 -12.37
C PHE A 71 10.92 13.47 -10.89
N TYR A 72 11.81 12.58 -10.43
CA TYR A 72 11.80 12.10 -9.06
C TYR A 72 12.12 13.23 -8.08
N CYS A 73 13.11 14.06 -8.41
CA CYS A 73 13.43 15.27 -7.64
C CYS A 73 12.23 16.21 -7.52
N LYS A 74 11.53 16.49 -8.64
CA LYS A 74 10.32 17.33 -8.65
C LYS A 74 9.19 16.71 -7.83
N ALA A 75 8.95 15.42 -8.01
CA ALA A 75 7.89 14.69 -7.32
C ALA A 75 8.12 14.66 -5.80
N ASN A 76 9.37 14.53 -5.34
CA ASN A 76 9.73 14.59 -3.92
C ASN A 76 9.39 15.94 -3.26
N ALA A 77 9.56 17.05 -3.98
CA ALA A 77 9.19 18.36 -3.46
C ALA A 77 7.68 18.42 -3.19
N ILE A 78 6.86 17.94 -4.13
CA ILE A 78 5.40 17.87 -3.96
C ILE A 78 5.00 16.86 -2.89
N GLN A 79 5.67 15.71 -2.84
CA GLN A 79 5.43 14.69 -1.83
C GLN A 79 5.64 15.22 -0.40
N SER A 80 6.65 16.07 -0.21
CA SER A 80 6.91 16.72 1.08
C SER A 80 5.77 17.64 1.51
N ILE A 81 5.15 18.36 0.56
CA ILE A 81 3.96 19.19 0.82
C ILE A 81 2.76 18.30 1.21
N ILE A 82 2.54 17.22 0.47
CA ILE A 82 1.45 16.25 0.75
C ILE A 82 1.60 15.69 2.17
N ASN A 83 2.77 15.19 2.52
CA ASN A 83 3.03 14.55 3.81
C ASN A 83 2.95 15.52 4.99
N ASN A 84 3.22 16.81 4.76
CA ASN A 84 3.00 17.86 5.76
C ASN A 84 1.50 18.13 5.95
N LYS A 85 0.72 18.18 4.86
CA LYS A 85 -0.70 18.51 4.92
C LYS A 85 -1.62 17.36 5.32
N SER A 86 -1.22 16.13 5.05
CA SER A 86 -2.01 14.94 5.34
C SER A 86 -1.16 13.84 5.97
N LYS A 87 -1.65 13.30 7.08
CA LYS A 87 -1.11 12.08 7.68
C LYS A 87 -1.93 10.83 7.33
N SER A 88 -3.14 11.01 6.78
CA SER A 88 -4.06 9.93 6.47
C SER A 88 -3.83 9.38 5.06
N ILE A 89 -3.36 10.23 4.13
CA ILE A 89 -3.11 9.89 2.73
C ILE A 89 -1.65 9.45 2.59
N THR A 90 -1.46 8.25 2.10
CA THR A 90 -0.14 7.78 1.68
C THR A 90 0.14 8.24 0.26
N SER A 91 1.33 8.79 0.03
CA SER A 91 1.80 9.21 -1.29
C SER A 91 2.93 8.28 -1.76
N ASN A 92 2.91 7.89 -3.03
CA ASN A 92 3.99 7.12 -3.65
C ASN A 92 4.31 7.67 -5.04
N ILE A 93 5.60 7.78 -5.36
CA ILE A 93 6.07 8.26 -6.66
C ILE A 93 6.14 7.07 -7.61
N ASP A 94 5.48 7.18 -8.76
CA ASP A 94 5.60 6.26 -9.88
C ASP A 94 6.47 6.91 -10.95
N GLU A 95 7.77 6.62 -10.90
CA GLU A 95 8.76 7.17 -11.83
C GLU A 95 8.46 6.77 -13.28
N LYS A 96 7.98 5.53 -13.51
CA LYS A 96 7.70 5.03 -14.85
C LYS A 96 6.50 5.71 -15.48
N ALA A 97 5.44 5.91 -14.70
CA ALA A 97 4.25 6.62 -15.15
C ALA A 97 4.41 8.14 -15.10
N GLN A 98 5.47 8.64 -14.46
CA GLN A 98 5.66 10.06 -14.14
C GLN A 98 4.46 10.66 -13.38
N LYS A 99 4.03 9.98 -12.31
CA LYS A 99 2.88 10.39 -11.48
C LYS A 99 3.15 10.24 -9.99
N ILE A 100 2.38 10.96 -9.18
CA ILE A 100 2.31 10.72 -7.73
C ILE A 100 0.97 10.06 -7.43
N ASN A 101 1.02 8.82 -6.93
CA ASN A 101 -0.16 8.08 -6.52
C ASN A 101 -0.50 8.41 -5.06
N LEU A 102 -1.73 8.85 -4.82
CA LEU A 102 -2.26 9.06 -3.48
C LEU A 102 -3.19 7.89 -3.16
N SER A 103 -3.05 7.32 -1.97
CA SER A 103 -3.85 6.19 -1.50
C SER A 103 -4.32 6.44 -0.08
N TRP A 104 -5.59 6.12 0.15
CA TRP A 104 -6.22 6.15 1.46
C TRP A 104 -7.02 4.87 1.66
N SER A 105 -7.06 4.36 2.89
CA SER A 105 -7.86 3.21 3.25
C SER A 105 -8.67 3.51 4.51
N GLY A 106 -9.97 3.25 4.47
CA GLY A 106 -10.84 3.52 5.61
C GLY A 106 -12.29 3.17 5.31
N ASP A 107 -13.20 3.74 6.08
CA ASP A 107 -14.64 3.51 5.90
C ASP A 107 -15.20 4.39 4.76
N VAL A 108 -16.03 3.83 3.88
CA VAL A 108 -16.63 4.59 2.78
C VAL A 108 -17.44 5.80 3.27
N ARG A 109 -17.96 5.75 4.51
CA ARG A 109 -18.68 6.86 5.14
C ARG A 109 -17.78 8.08 5.39
N ASP A 110 -16.47 7.89 5.52
CA ASP A 110 -15.50 8.97 5.74
C ASP A 110 -15.03 9.61 4.42
N LYS A 111 -15.54 9.15 3.27
CA LYS A 111 -15.19 9.68 1.94
C LYS A 111 -15.31 11.22 1.84
N PRO A 112 -16.34 11.89 2.39
CA PRO A 112 -16.41 13.36 2.33
C PRO A 112 -15.24 14.06 3.04
N VAL A 113 -14.76 13.49 4.15
CA VAL A 113 -13.61 14.00 4.89
C VAL A 113 -12.34 13.85 4.06
N LEU A 114 -12.15 12.68 3.43
CA LEU A 114 -11.05 12.45 2.50
C LEU A 114 -11.04 13.45 1.33
N ILE A 115 -12.20 13.72 0.72
CA ILE A 115 -12.30 14.70 -0.39
C ILE A 115 -11.87 16.09 0.07
N ALA A 116 -12.30 16.52 1.26
CA ALA A 116 -11.89 17.81 1.81
C ALA A 116 -10.37 17.88 2.08
N GLU A 117 -9.77 16.77 2.51
CA GLU A 117 -8.33 16.66 2.73
C GLU A 117 -7.56 16.70 1.40
N VAL A 118 -8.01 15.99 0.36
CA VAL A 118 -7.44 16.05 -1.00
C VAL A 118 -7.54 17.47 -1.58
N ASN A 119 -8.66 18.16 -1.40
CA ASN A 119 -8.83 19.55 -1.83
C ASN A 119 -7.91 20.51 -1.07
N THR A 120 -7.58 20.20 0.18
CA THR A 120 -6.63 20.99 0.99
C THR A 120 -5.19 20.75 0.53
N ILE A 121 -4.83 19.51 0.18
CA ILE A 121 -3.56 19.19 -0.47
C ILE A 121 -3.44 19.94 -1.79
N HIS A 122 -4.48 19.89 -2.64
CA HIS A 122 -4.47 20.56 -3.94
C HIS A 122 -4.17 22.05 -3.80
N ARG A 123 -4.94 22.75 -2.94
CA ARG A 123 -4.73 24.17 -2.65
C ARG A 123 -3.34 24.46 -2.09
N ALA A 124 -2.84 23.65 -1.16
CA ALA A 124 -1.52 23.86 -0.58
C ALA A 124 -0.39 23.76 -1.61
N ILE A 125 -0.53 22.87 -2.60
CA ILE A 125 0.43 22.76 -3.69
C ILE A 125 0.33 23.98 -4.62
N ASP A 126 -0.89 24.37 -5.02
CA ASP A 126 -1.08 25.56 -5.86
C ASP A 126 -0.58 26.84 -5.18
N ASP A 127 -0.82 27.01 -3.87
CA ASP A 127 -0.34 28.13 -3.07
C ASP A 127 1.20 28.15 -3.07
N TRP A 128 1.83 26.99 -2.90
CA TRP A 128 3.30 26.86 -2.94
C TRP A 128 3.86 27.22 -4.32
N TYR A 129 3.26 26.73 -5.41
CA TYR A 129 3.64 27.09 -6.78
C TYR A 129 3.50 28.59 -7.02
N THR A 130 2.39 29.18 -6.59
CA THR A 130 2.10 30.60 -6.73
C THR A 130 3.13 31.43 -5.98
N GLN A 131 3.43 31.06 -4.73
CA GLN A 131 4.43 31.74 -3.92
C GLN A 131 5.83 31.66 -4.54
N ASP A 132 6.24 30.47 -5.00
CA ASP A 132 7.52 30.27 -5.67
C ASP A 132 7.63 31.15 -6.92
N TYR A 133 6.57 31.17 -7.73
CA TYR A 133 6.49 32.00 -8.91
C TYR A 133 6.63 33.50 -8.60
N GLN A 134 5.86 34.01 -7.63
CA GLN A 134 5.93 35.43 -7.25
C GLN A 134 7.31 35.81 -6.70
N ASN A 135 7.93 34.92 -5.92
CA ASN A 135 9.27 35.11 -5.41
C ASN A 135 10.27 35.29 -6.57
N TYR A 136 10.28 34.36 -7.54
CA TYR A 136 11.21 34.45 -8.67
C TYR A 136 10.87 35.58 -9.64
N LYS A 137 9.59 35.94 -9.80
CA LYS A 137 9.21 37.15 -10.55
C LYS A 137 9.80 38.41 -9.94
N SER A 138 9.77 38.54 -8.61
CA SER A 138 10.37 39.69 -7.92
C SER A 138 11.90 39.73 -8.12
N ILE A 139 12.57 38.57 -8.09
CA ILE A 139 14.02 38.45 -8.30
C ILE A 139 14.39 38.88 -9.72
N VAL A 140 13.67 38.37 -10.73
CA VAL A 140 13.90 38.71 -12.15
C VAL A 140 13.66 40.20 -12.41
N ASN A 141 12.59 40.79 -11.88
CA ASN A 141 12.25 42.19 -12.11
C ASN A 141 13.19 43.18 -11.40
N ASN A 142 13.70 42.82 -10.23
CA ASN A 142 14.50 43.72 -9.40
C ASN A 142 16.00 43.71 -9.73
N GLN A 143 16.46 42.81 -10.62
CA GLN A 143 17.88 42.72 -10.95
C GLN A 143 18.15 43.05 -12.40
N SER A 144 18.39 44.33 -12.64
CA SER A 144 19.13 44.80 -13.81
C SER A 144 20.59 44.28 -13.89
N ASN A 145 21.13 43.69 -12.81
CA ASN A 145 22.54 43.25 -12.71
C ASN A 145 22.75 41.92 -11.91
N ASN A 146 21.99 40.84 -12.15
CA ASN A 146 22.27 39.55 -11.48
C ASN A 146 23.21 38.63 -12.26
N TYR A 147 24.01 37.81 -11.57
CA TYR A 147 25.01 36.89 -12.17
C TYR A 147 24.42 35.79 -13.08
N ILE A 148 23.10 35.57 -13.00
CA ILE A 148 22.36 34.58 -13.78
C ILE A 148 21.88 35.18 -15.13
N ASN A 149 21.99 36.51 -15.29
CA ASN A 149 21.60 37.24 -16.49
C ASN A 149 22.43 36.76 -17.69
N GLY A 150 21.75 36.20 -18.69
CA GLY A 150 22.38 35.59 -19.87
C GLY A 150 22.51 34.05 -19.85
N SER A 151 22.07 33.37 -18.79
CA SER A 151 21.98 31.89 -18.79
C SER A 151 20.65 31.37 -19.34
N GLU A 152 20.65 30.14 -19.85
CA GLU A 152 19.43 29.45 -20.31
C GLU A 152 18.38 29.31 -19.19
N ILE A 153 18.83 29.03 -17.97
CA ILE A 153 17.96 28.88 -16.79
C ILE A 153 17.25 30.20 -16.48
N TYR A 154 17.96 31.33 -16.55
CA TYR A 154 17.35 32.65 -16.38
C TYR A 154 16.31 32.95 -17.45
N ALA A 155 16.62 32.66 -18.72
CA ALA A 155 15.66 32.85 -19.82
C ALA A 155 14.39 32.01 -19.61
N LYS A 156 14.53 30.75 -19.19
CA LYS A 156 13.40 29.87 -18.85
C LYS A 156 12.54 30.45 -17.73
N ILE A 157 13.16 30.88 -16.62
CA ILE A 157 12.44 31.46 -15.48
C ILE A 157 11.77 32.77 -15.87
N ALA A 158 12.45 33.67 -16.59
CA ALA A 158 11.90 34.95 -17.02
C ALA A 158 10.71 34.77 -17.97
N LEU A 159 10.75 33.79 -18.89
CA LEU A 159 9.61 33.45 -19.73
C LEU A 159 8.43 32.93 -18.92
N LEU A 160 8.69 32.02 -17.97
CA LEU A 160 7.68 31.53 -17.04
C LEU A 160 7.08 32.68 -16.23
N THR A 161 7.88 33.57 -15.64
CA THR A 161 7.42 34.64 -14.73
C THR A 161 6.79 35.86 -15.42
N ASN A 162 7.12 36.09 -16.69
CA ASN A 162 6.57 37.19 -17.49
C ASN A 162 5.30 36.82 -18.26
N SER A 163 5.19 35.58 -18.74
CA SER A 163 3.88 35.07 -19.17
C SER A 163 2.99 35.06 -17.94
N ASN A 164 1.80 35.68 -17.93
CA ASN A 164 0.89 35.70 -16.76
C ASN A 164 0.30 34.30 -16.42
N THR A 165 1.08 33.23 -16.56
CA THR A 165 0.77 31.84 -16.28
C THR A 165 0.39 31.61 -14.81
N ALA A 166 0.79 32.50 -13.89
CA ALA A 166 0.27 32.49 -12.51
C ALA A 166 -1.25 32.73 -12.40
N GLY A 167 -1.91 33.26 -13.44
CA GLY A 167 -3.36 33.41 -13.48
C GLY A 167 -4.10 32.15 -13.97
N GLU A 168 -3.39 31.20 -14.55
CA GLU A 168 -3.92 29.89 -14.92
C GLU A 168 -3.58 28.90 -13.80
N ASN A 169 -4.41 28.87 -12.75
CA ASN A 169 -4.29 28.05 -11.53
C ASN A 169 -4.31 26.52 -11.76
N LYS A 170 -3.57 26.01 -12.73
CA LYS A 170 -3.51 24.59 -13.09
C LYS A 170 -2.06 24.14 -13.08
N PHE A 171 -1.40 24.24 -11.93
CA PHE A 171 -0.04 23.72 -11.75
C PHE A 171 -0.04 22.20 -11.67
N ILE A 172 -1.08 21.65 -11.04
CA ILE A 172 -1.30 20.22 -10.88
C ILE A 172 -2.71 19.84 -11.32
N SER A 173 -2.89 18.56 -11.64
CA SER A 173 -4.21 17.93 -11.72
C SER A 173 -4.25 16.74 -10.78
N ILE A 174 -5.38 16.56 -10.11
CA ILE A 174 -5.67 15.33 -9.36
C ILE A 174 -6.80 14.63 -10.11
N SER A 175 -6.61 13.35 -10.44
CA SER A 175 -7.60 12.54 -11.14
C SER A 175 -8.87 12.37 -10.32
N ASN A 176 -9.94 11.88 -10.95
CA ASN A 176 -11.07 11.33 -10.22
C ASN A 176 -10.63 10.14 -9.36
N GLU A 177 -11.40 9.86 -8.32
CA GLU A 177 -11.12 8.76 -7.41
C GLU A 177 -11.34 7.40 -8.07
N THR A 178 -10.45 6.47 -7.76
CA THR A 178 -10.67 5.04 -8.01
C THR A 178 -10.96 4.35 -6.68
N VAL A 179 -12.16 3.80 -6.54
CA VAL A 179 -12.61 3.12 -5.31
C VAL A 179 -12.53 1.60 -5.51
N SER A 180 -11.92 0.92 -4.56
CA SER A 180 -11.85 -0.54 -4.53
C SER A 180 -12.16 -1.07 -3.13
N LYS A 181 -12.73 -2.28 -3.03
CA LYS A 181 -12.94 -2.91 -1.73
C LYS A 181 -11.59 -3.26 -1.10
N SER A 182 -11.44 -3.00 0.20
CA SER A 182 -10.22 -3.34 0.94
C SER A 182 -9.97 -4.85 0.95
N TYR A 183 -11.05 -5.64 1.03
CA TYR A 183 -10.99 -7.10 1.02
C TYR A 183 -11.75 -7.65 -0.19
N LYS A 184 -11.06 -8.47 -1.00
CA LYS A 184 -11.68 -9.20 -2.11
C LYS A 184 -12.31 -10.48 -1.54
N PRO A 185 -13.65 -10.62 -1.55
CA PRO A 185 -14.33 -11.73 -0.88
C PRO A 185 -13.84 -13.10 -1.34
N ALA A 186 -13.67 -13.30 -2.65
CA ALA A 186 -13.21 -14.56 -3.22
C ALA A 186 -11.82 -14.95 -2.70
N LEU A 187 -10.85 -14.03 -2.73
CA LEU A 187 -9.50 -14.31 -2.23
C LEU A 187 -9.50 -14.64 -0.73
N PHE A 188 -10.25 -13.88 0.05
CA PHE A 188 -10.32 -14.07 1.50
C PHE A 188 -10.97 -15.43 1.85
N MET A 189 -12.07 -15.79 1.18
CA MET A 189 -12.73 -17.08 1.37
C MET A 189 -11.83 -18.25 0.96
N THR A 190 -11.17 -18.17 -0.19
CA THR A 190 -10.24 -19.23 -0.64
C THR A 190 -9.09 -19.42 0.34
N LEU A 191 -8.50 -18.33 0.84
CA LEU A 191 -7.43 -18.39 1.81
C LEU A 191 -7.89 -19.01 3.14
N SER A 192 -9.08 -18.61 3.62
CA SER A 192 -9.70 -19.19 4.82
C SER A 192 -9.96 -20.69 4.66
N LEU A 193 -10.41 -21.14 3.49
CA LEU A 193 -10.60 -22.56 3.19
C LEU A 193 -9.27 -23.33 3.29
N ILE A 194 -8.23 -22.86 2.60
CA ILE A 194 -6.89 -23.49 2.64
C ILE A 194 -6.39 -23.57 4.09
N LEU A 195 -6.47 -22.45 4.82
CA LEU A 195 -5.96 -22.35 6.17
C LEU A 195 -6.73 -23.25 7.15
N SER A 196 -8.04 -23.40 6.97
CA SER A 196 -8.87 -24.30 7.79
C SER A 196 -8.48 -25.77 7.65
N VAL A 197 -8.16 -26.22 6.42
CA VAL A 197 -7.69 -27.59 6.15
C VAL A 197 -6.31 -27.80 6.78
N LEU A 198 -5.40 -26.83 6.65
CA LEU A 198 -4.06 -26.89 7.24
C LEU A 198 -4.13 -26.96 8.77
N PHE A 199 -4.89 -26.07 9.42
CA PHE A 199 -5.03 -26.09 10.88
C PHE A 199 -5.71 -27.35 11.39
N SER A 200 -6.74 -27.85 10.69
CA SER A 200 -7.41 -29.10 11.09
C SER A 200 -6.47 -30.29 10.95
N SER A 201 -5.71 -30.37 9.84
CA SER A 201 -4.73 -31.42 9.63
C SER A 201 -3.65 -31.39 10.70
N ALA A 202 -3.08 -30.21 10.97
CA ALA A 202 -2.10 -30.01 12.03
C ALA A 202 -2.65 -30.44 13.40
N TYR A 203 -3.88 -30.06 13.75
CA TYR A 203 -4.53 -30.47 14.99
C TYR A 203 -4.59 -32.01 15.14
N HIS A 204 -5.05 -32.72 14.10
CA HIS A 204 -5.17 -34.18 14.17
C HIS A 204 -3.81 -34.88 14.23
N ILE A 205 -2.81 -34.36 13.51
CA ILE A 205 -1.44 -34.89 13.52
C ILE A 205 -0.82 -34.71 14.90
N THR A 206 -0.89 -33.49 15.46
CA THR A 206 -0.38 -33.21 16.80
C THR A 206 -1.10 -34.03 17.87
N LYS A 207 -2.42 -34.20 17.76
CA LYS A 207 -3.18 -35.04 18.69
C LYS A 207 -2.73 -36.50 18.64
N ARG A 208 -2.49 -37.05 17.44
CA ARG A 208 -1.97 -38.41 17.26
C ARG A 208 -0.59 -38.55 17.87
N SER A 209 0.33 -37.63 17.56
CA SER A 209 1.71 -37.71 18.05
C SER A 209 1.79 -37.62 19.58
N VAL A 210 1.00 -36.75 20.20
CA VAL A 210 0.90 -36.66 21.68
C VAL A 210 0.39 -37.96 22.29
N LEU A 211 -0.62 -38.60 21.68
CA LEU A 211 -1.18 -39.86 22.16
C LEU A 211 -0.17 -41.02 22.04
N GLU A 212 0.51 -41.13 20.90
CA GLU A 212 1.55 -42.15 20.68
C GLU A 212 2.72 -41.97 21.64
N TYR A 213 3.15 -40.73 21.87
CA TYR A 213 4.19 -40.41 22.85
C TYR A 213 3.77 -40.84 24.26
N LYS A 214 2.56 -40.49 24.71
CA LYS A 214 2.03 -40.88 26.03
C LYS A 214 1.95 -42.40 26.18
N ASN A 215 1.49 -43.12 25.15
CA ASN A 215 1.35 -44.57 25.21
C ASN A 215 2.71 -45.29 25.25
N LYS A 216 3.72 -44.80 24.51
CA LYS A 216 5.10 -45.30 24.61
C LYS A 216 5.69 -45.05 25.99
N PHE A 217 5.47 -43.86 26.54
CA PHE A 217 5.91 -43.52 27.88
C PHE A 217 5.33 -44.47 28.93
N ASN A 218 4.00 -44.67 28.93
CA ASN A 218 3.34 -45.56 29.90
C ASN A 218 3.81 -47.03 29.80
N ARG A 219 3.96 -47.56 28.57
CA ARG A 219 4.51 -48.93 28.37
C ARG A 219 5.95 -49.09 28.85
N SER A 220 6.72 -48.00 28.94
CA SER A 220 8.06 -48.04 29.51
C SER A 220 8.06 -48.19 31.02
N PHE A 221 6.98 -47.77 31.70
CA PHE A 221 6.83 -47.91 33.16
C PHE A 221 6.23 -49.26 33.56
N ASP A 222 5.33 -49.83 32.76
CA ASP A 222 4.73 -51.14 33.05
C ASP A 222 5.70 -52.33 32.85
N ASN A 223 6.86 -52.10 32.22
CA ASN A 223 7.89 -53.10 31.97
C ASN A 223 9.11 -53.00 32.94
N LEU A 224 8.96 -52.24 34.04
CA LEU A 224 9.92 -52.09 35.14
C LEU A 224 9.37 -52.75 36.41
#